data_AF-I1SAR8-F1
#
_entry.id   AF-I1SAR8-F1
#
_cell.length_a   1.000
_cell.length_b   1.000
_cell.length_c   1.000
_cell.angle_alpha   90.00
_cell.angle_beta   90.00
_cell.angle_gamma   90.00
#
_symmetry.space_group_name_H-M   'P 1'
#
loop_
_entity.id
_entity.type
_entity.pdbx_description
1 polymer ?
#
loop_
_entity_poly.entity_id
_entity_poly.type
_entity_poly.pdbx_seq_one_letter_code
_entity_poly.pdbx_strand_id
1 'polypeptide(L)'
;MSRLSSEEEMKLMPVETFSNAPAYRTHNSQNPRKKWTILAISVVSFLLFLTFASIYGSDEVPKIEEEVEEPQFAEIRNISTYQEPERSCGKRDEAANMTIWNDVVNKTSNLTEDMFTIAIQTYKRPTQLKKTIQHLVENKVPSLYEIVVVWNEINVEPPSDFMSEHGVLVRYRRSEKNSLNQKFLPDPDYRTQGILLSDDDWNYNTTGDLEYAFQQWRRVGMHRLTGAFARCWTLNEVTETPIYSFNCKGQDTYSMILTGMAFTHISYLEYYHSEDEIMTSVREFVDESFNCEDIALNFVASMLTCEGPLLVLGKDKLDNQHASSGISSKPGHILRRSKCLKKFVDLFGYMPLHEVQGYLKRGVIATQ
;
A
#
# COMPACT_ATOMS: atom_id res chain seq x y z
N MET A 1 -28.21 -34.43 -54.98
CA MET A 1 -27.75 -33.50 -53.93
C MET A 1 -26.72 -34.26 -53.08
N SER A 2 -25.54 -34.55 -53.64
CA SER A 2 -24.25 -33.85 -53.37
C SER A 2 -23.97 -33.74 -51.85
N ARG A 3 -23.21 -34.68 -51.24
CA ARG A 3 -21.72 -34.74 -51.14
C ARG A 3 -21.16 -33.51 -50.41
N LEU A 4 -20.28 -33.57 -49.40
CA LEU A 4 -19.10 -34.41 -49.21
C LEU A 4 -18.63 -34.39 -47.73
N SER A 5 -17.95 -35.46 -47.34
CA SER A 5 -16.92 -35.56 -46.29
C SER A 5 -15.59 -34.94 -46.72
N SER A 6 -14.73 -34.52 -45.79
CA SER A 6 -13.25 -34.68 -45.83
C SER A 6 -12.63 -33.86 -44.68
N GLU A 7 -12.08 -34.49 -43.64
CA GLU A 7 -10.63 -34.67 -43.44
C GLU A 7 -9.73 -34.04 -44.53
N GLU A 8 -8.97 -33.00 -44.20
CA GLU A 8 -7.59 -32.83 -44.68
C GLU A 8 -6.81 -31.69 -43.97
N GLU A 9 -5.54 -32.02 -43.69
CA GLU A 9 -4.35 -31.15 -43.64
C GLU A 9 -4.19 -30.08 -42.55
N MET A 10 -3.42 -30.46 -41.52
CA MET A 10 -2.55 -29.57 -40.75
C MET A 10 -1.40 -29.09 -41.64
N LYS A 11 -1.54 -27.90 -42.24
CA LYS A 11 -0.45 -27.22 -42.96
C LYS A 11 0.62 -26.70 -42.01
N LEU A 12 1.86 -27.12 -42.21
CA LEU A 12 3.06 -26.46 -41.68
C LEU A 12 3.11 -25.01 -42.18
N MET A 13 3.34 -24.06 -41.27
CA MET A 13 3.65 -22.67 -41.64
C MET A 13 5.07 -22.58 -42.20
N PRO A 14 5.34 -21.72 -43.21
CA PRO A 14 6.67 -21.57 -43.79
C PRO A 14 7.64 -20.90 -42.81
N VAL A 15 8.86 -21.42 -42.77
CA VAL A 15 10.02 -20.78 -42.14
C VAL A 15 10.37 -19.54 -42.96
N GLU A 16 10.13 -18.34 -42.40
CA GLU A 16 10.66 -17.10 -42.96
C GLU A 16 12.16 -17.03 -42.69
N THR A 17 12.95 -17.25 -43.74
CA THR A 17 14.37 -16.94 -43.77
C THR A 17 14.55 -15.43 -43.79
N PHE A 18 14.98 -14.85 -42.67
CA PHE A 18 15.47 -13.47 -42.61
C PHE A 18 16.83 -13.37 -43.31
N SER A 19 16.82 -13.25 -44.64
CA SER A 19 17.94 -12.76 -45.42
C SER A 19 17.63 -11.33 -45.87
N ASN A 20 18.13 -10.34 -45.12
CA ASN A 20 18.58 -9.01 -45.55
C ASN A 20 18.70 -8.06 -44.34
N ALA A 21 19.76 -8.21 -43.55
CA ALA A 21 20.22 -7.16 -42.65
C ALA A 21 21.16 -6.21 -43.43
N PRO A 22 20.98 -4.88 -43.38
CA PRO A 22 21.94 -3.96 -43.97
C PRO A 22 23.24 -3.95 -43.15
N ALA A 23 24.38 -3.81 -43.84
CA ALA A 23 25.70 -3.81 -43.24
C ALA A 23 25.87 -2.72 -42.17
N TYR A 24 26.56 -3.11 -41.09
CA TYR A 24 27.05 -2.26 -40.00
C TYR A 24 27.68 -0.97 -40.55
N ARG A 25 27.11 0.20 -40.18
CA ARG A 25 27.81 1.48 -40.37
C ARG A 25 28.96 1.56 -39.38
N THR A 26 30.17 1.46 -39.87
CA THR A 26 31.38 1.83 -39.13
C THR A 26 31.31 3.31 -38.76
N HIS A 27 31.31 3.59 -37.47
CA HIS A 27 31.38 4.94 -36.93
C HIS A 27 32.69 5.59 -37.37
N ASN A 28 32.61 6.62 -38.23
CA ASN A 28 33.78 7.37 -38.65
C ASN A 28 34.38 8.12 -37.45
N SER A 29 35.70 7.93 -37.27
CA SER A 29 36.56 8.65 -36.35
C SER A 29 36.31 10.16 -36.43
N GLN A 30 35.86 10.75 -35.32
CA GLN A 30 35.64 12.19 -35.22
C GLN A 30 36.99 12.93 -35.23
N ASN A 31 37.11 13.85 -36.18
CA ASN A 31 38.25 14.71 -36.49
C ASN A 31 38.88 15.33 -35.19
N PRO A 32 40.18 15.08 -34.91
CA PRO A 32 40.83 15.51 -33.67
C PRO A 32 40.77 17.02 -33.43
N ARG A 33 40.66 17.84 -34.47
CA ARG A 33 40.47 19.30 -34.35
C ARG A 33 39.18 19.69 -33.61
N LYS A 34 38.11 18.89 -33.67
CA LYS A 34 36.85 19.16 -32.93
C LYS A 34 36.96 18.89 -31.42
N LYS A 35 37.82 17.96 -31.00
CA LYS A 35 38.04 17.68 -29.56
C LYS A 35 38.78 18.83 -28.88
N TRP A 36 39.78 19.40 -29.55
CA TRP A 36 40.55 20.53 -29.01
C TRP A 36 39.74 21.83 -28.96
N THR A 37 38.83 22.07 -29.92
CA THR A 37 37.94 23.23 -29.86
C THR A 37 36.88 23.12 -28.76
N ILE A 38 36.30 21.93 -28.53
CA ILE A 38 35.33 21.73 -27.43
C ILE A 38 36.03 21.86 -26.06
N LEU A 39 37.24 21.32 -25.91
CA LEU A 39 38.02 21.45 -24.68
C LEU A 39 38.41 22.92 -24.42
N ALA A 40 38.85 23.64 -25.46
CA ALA A 40 39.21 25.06 -25.33
C ALA A 40 37.99 25.93 -24.97
N ILE A 41 36.82 25.68 -25.56
CA ILE A 41 35.58 26.39 -25.22
C ILE A 41 35.18 26.11 -23.76
N SER A 42 35.27 24.85 -23.30
CA SER A 42 34.95 24.49 -21.92
C SER A 42 35.87 25.15 -20.89
N VAL A 43 37.18 25.22 -21.16
CA VAL A 43 38.16 25.87 -20.27
C VAL A 43 37.96 27.39 -20.24
N VAL A 44 37.69 28.01 -21.39
CA VAL A 44 37.43 29.46 -21.46
C VAL A 44 36.10 29.82 -20.77
N SER A 45 35.06 29.01 -20.92
CA SER A 45 33.80 29.20 -20.18
C SER A 45 33.97 29.00 -18.67
N PHE A 46 34.79 28.05 -18.22
CA PHE A 46 35.06 27.84 -16.81
C PHE A 46 35.87 28.99 -16.18
N LEU A 47 36.86 29.50 -16.91
CA LEU A 47 37.64 30.66 -16.48
C LEU A 47 36.80 31.95 -16.47
N LEU A 48 35.91 32.14 -17.45
CA LEU A 48 34.94 33.25 -17.44
C LEU A 48 33.99 33.16 -16.24
N PHE A 49 33.50 31.96 -15.91
CA PHE A 49 32.67 31.73 -14.72
C PHE A 49 33.40 32.07 -13.41
N LEU A 50 34.67 31.70 -13.30
CA LEU A 50 35.49 32.03 -12.12
C LEU A 50 35.77 33.53 -12.02
N THR A 51 35.98 34.23 -13.14
CA THR A 51 36.12 35.69 -13.14
C THR A 51 34.81 36.42 -12.82
N PHE A 52 33.67 35.91 -13.28
CA PHE A 52 32.35 36.43 -12.90
C PHE A 52 32.07 36.22 -11.40
N ALA A 53 32.41 35.05 -10.87
CA ALA A 53 32.27 34.76 -9.44
C ALA A 53 33.19 35.63 -8.56
N SER A 54 34.36 36.04 -9.07
CA SER A 54 35.30 36.91 -8.35
C SER A 54 34.99 38.41 -8.48
N ILE A 55 34.31 38.84 -9.53
CA ILE A 55 33.94 40.26 -9.75
C ILE A 55 32.58 40.59 -9.12
N TYR A 56 31.66 39.62 -9.02
CA TYR A 56 30.34 39.80 -8.39
C TYR A 56 30.23 39.15 -7.01
N GLY A 57 31.30 38.53 -6.50
CA GLY A 57 31.35 37.92 -5.18
C GLY A 57 31.86 38.87 -4.10
N SER A 58 31.23 40.04 -3.91
CA SER A 58 31.43 40.87 -2.72
C SER A 58 30.40 42.01 -2.68
N ASP A 59 29.15 41.68 -2.39
CA ASP A 59 28.24 42.64 -1.74
C ASP A 59 27.74 41.98 -0.46
N GLU A 60 28.25 42.46 0.69
CA GLU A 60 27.67 42.19 2.01
C GLU A 60 26.27 42.81 2.05
N VAL A 61 25.27 42.04 1.64
CA VAL A 61 23.87 42.33 1.96
C VAL A 61 23.67 41.97 3.43
N PRO A 62 23.14 42.87 4.27
CA PRO A 62 22.78 42.51 5.64
C PRO A 62 21.74 41.38 5.55
N LYS A 63 22.03 40.23 6.16
CA LYS A 63 21.02 39.21 6.43
C LYS A 63 19.96 39.84 7.33
N ILE A 64 18.88 40.33 6.73
CA ILE A 64 17.60 40.32 7.41
C ILE A 64 17.19 38.85 7.33
N GLU A 65 17.37 38.13 8.43
CA GLU A 65 16.68 36.87 8.64
C GLU A 65 15.19 37.21 8.64
N GLU A 66 14.55 37.04 7.50
CA GLU A 66 13.11 36.88 7.47
C GLU A 66 12.87 35.53 8.14
N GLU A 67 12.54 35.58 9.42
CA GLU A 67 12.10 34.46 10.23
C GLU A 67 10.82 33.94 9.58
N VAL A 68 10.98 32.99 8.66
CA VAL A 68 9.85 32.24 8.11
C VAL A 68 9.35 31.40 9.27
N GLU A 69 8.32 31.90 9.93
CA GLU A 69 7.61 31.20 11.00
C GLU A 69 7.28 29.80 10.49
N GLU A 70 7.86 28.80 11.14
CA GLU A 70 7.63 27.39 10.86
C GLU A 70 6.10 27.16 10.89
N PRO A 71 5.50 26.44 9.93
CA PRO A 71 4.05 26.28 9.91
C PRO A 71 3.60 25.73 11.27
N GLN A 72 2.71 26.46 11.96
CA GLN A 72 2.15 26.19 13.29
C GLN A 72 1.36 24.86 13.40
N PHE A 73 1.65 23.86 12.58
CA PHE A 73 1.15 22.50 12.73
C PHE A 73 2.04 21.65 13.65
N ALA A 74 3.33 22.01 13.81
CA ALA A 74 4.23 21.31 14.74
C ALA A 74 3.92 21.68 16.21
N GLU A 75 3.60 22.95 16.50
CA GLU A 75 3.27 23.41 17.85
C GLU A 75 1.94 22.86 18.39
N ILE A 76 0.98 22.51 17.52
CA ILE A 76 -0.31 21.95 17.96
C ILE A 76 -0.12 20.58 18.65
N ARG A 77 0.95 19.82 18.34
CA ARG A 77 1.24 18.55 19.05
C ARG A 77 1.74 18.78 20.48
N ASN A 78 2.43 19.90 20.76
CA ASN A 78 3.04 20.17 22.07
C ASN A 78 2.22 21.12 22.96
N ILE A 79 1.19 21.80 22.44
CA ILE A 79 0.31 22.70 23.23
C ILE A 79 -0.98 22.00 23.69
N SER A 80 -1.20 20.74 23.33
CA SER A 80 -2.29 19.96 23.93
C SER A 80 -1.94 19.56 25.37
N THR A 81 -2.30 20.40 26.34
CA THR A 81 -2.47 19.97 27.74
C THR A 81 -3.74 19.11 27.92
N TYR A 82 -4.44 18.80 26.82
CA TYR A 82 -5.42 17.73 26.79
C TYR A 82 -4.64 16.41 26.85
N GLN A 83 -4.39 15.93 28.07
CA GLN A 83 -4.33 14.49 28.28
C GLN A 83 -5.73 13.99 27.97
N GLU A 84 -5.91 13.33 26.82
CA GLU A 84 -7.07 12.46 26.68
C GLU A 84 -7.15 11.63 27.96
N PRO A 85 -8.31 11.54 28.64
CA PRO A 85 -8.44 10.61 29.74
C PRO A 85 -7.99 9.26 29.21
N GLU A 86 -7.00 8.64 29.86
CA GLU A 86 -6.47 7.33 29.46
C GLU A 86 -7.66 6.46 29.10
N ARG A 87 -7.87 6.22 27.80
CA ARG A 87 -8.94 5.37 27.33
C ARG A 87 -8.60 3.99 27.84
N SER A 88 -9.20 3.61 28.96
CA SER A 88 -9.06 2.29 29.54
C SER A 88 -9.62 1.30 28.53
N CYS A 89 -8.71 0.59 27.87
CA CYS A 89 -8.98 -0.25 26.71
C CYS A 89 -9.54 -1.62 27.08
N GLY A 90 -10.47 -1.68 28.05
CA GLY A 90 -10.98 -2.92 28.61
C GLY A 90 -9.87 -3.96 28.87
N LYS A 91 -9.94 -5.09 28.16
CA LYS A 91 -9.01 -6.22 28.28
C LYS A 91 -7.75 -6.14 27.41
N ARG A 92 -7.43 -4.98 26.81
CA ARG A 92 -6.21 -4.83 25.99
C ARG A 92 -4.98 -5.28 26.75
N ASP A 93 -4.78 -4.80 27.97
CA ASP A 93 -3.54 -5.06 28.70
C ASP A 93 -3.43 -6.54 29.14
N GLU A 94 -4.55 -7.30 29.06
CA GLU A 94 -4.56 -8.76 29.23
C GLU A 94 -4.17 -9.49 27.93
N ALA A 95 -4.49 -8.92 26.76
CA ALA A 95 -4.32 -9.58 25.45
C ALA A 95 -3.09 -9.09 24.65
N ALA A 96 -2.73 -7.82 24.81
CA ALA A 96 -1.64 -7.18 24.08
C ALA A 96 -0.36 -7.18 24.92
N ASN A 97 0.74 -7.60 24.31
CA ASN A 97 2.06 -7.42 24.90
C ASN A 97 2.51 -5.97 24.70
N MET A 98 2.26 -5.15 25.72
CA MET A 98 2.52 -3.71 25.64
C MET A 98 4.02 -3.38 25.53
N THR A 99 4.90 -4.26 26.02
CA THR A 99 6.35 -4.10 25.84
C THR A 99 6.71 -4.21 24.36
N ILE A 100 6.27 -5.27 23.68
CA ILE A 100 6.49 -5.44 22.23
C ILE A 100 5.89 -4.27 21.46
N TRP A 101 4.67 -3.84 21.83
CA TRP A 101 4.03 -2.70 21.18
C TRP A 101 4.85 -1.41 21.30
N ASN A 102 5.31 -1.08 22.50
CA ASN A 102 6.12 0.11 22.73
C ASN A 102 7.46 0.05 21.98
N ASP A 103 8.11 -1.13 21.94
CA ASP A 103 9.34 -1.33 21.17
C ASP A 103 9.11 -1.14 19.67
N VAL A 104 8.00 -1.64 19.14
CA VAL A 104 7.61 -1.50 17.74
C VAL A 104 7.29 -0.05 17.38
N VAL A 105 6.57 0.68 18.24
CA VAL A 105 6.31 2.12 18.04
C VAL A 105 7.63 2.89 18.03
N ASN A 106 8.53 2.61 18.96
CA ASN A 106 9.85 3.23 19.00
C ASN A 106 10.69 2.90 17.76
N LYS A 107 10.67 1.65 17.29
CA LYS A 107 11.37 1.19 16.07
C LYS A 107 10.92 1.96 14.83
N THR A 108 9.66 2.35 14.75
CA THR A 108 9.03 2.92 13.55
C THR A 108 8.85 4.44 13.61
N SER A 109 9.26 5.08 14.71
CA SER A 109 9.04 6.51 14.97
C SER A 109 9.83 7.44 14.05
N ASN A 110 10.93 6.97 13.47
CA ASN A 110 11.80 7.73 12.57
C ASN A 110 11.40 7.64 11.08
N LEU A 111 10.40 6.83 10.75
CA LEU A 111 9.88 6.72 9.39
C LEU A 111 9.03 7.94 9.04
N THR A 112 8.98 8.31 7.77
CA THR A 112 8.27 9.52 7.36
C THR A 112 6.75 9.34 7.42
N GLU A 113 6.04 10.31 7.96
CA GLU A 113 4.57 10.29 8.13
C GLU A 113 3.81 11.00 6.99
N ASP A 114 4.52 11.79 6.17
CA ASP A 114 3.96 12.64 5.12
C ASP A 114 3.85 11.95 3.75
N MET A 115 4.44 10.76 3.62
CA MET A 115 4.41 9.90 2.43
C MET A 115 3.91 8.49 2.80
N PHE A 116 3.59 7.68 1.80
CA PHE A 116 3.18 6.27 1.99
C PHE A 116 3.77 5.31 0.97
N THR A 117 3.88 4.05 1.38
CA THR A 117 4.24 2.91 0.52
C THR A 117 3.00 2.07 0.21
N ILE A 118 2.89 1.54 -1.01
CA ILE A 118 1.85 0.56 -1.35
C ILE A 118 2.44 -0.85 -1.29
N ALA A 119 1.79 -1.76 -0.57
CA ALA A 119 2.10 -3.19 -0.57
C ALA A 119 1.00 -3.95 -1.34
N ILE A 120 1.31 -4.42 -2.54
CA ILE A 120 0.35 -5.10 -3.43
C ILE A 120 0.63 -6.59 -3.43
N GLN A 121 -0.29 -7.41 -2.94
CA GLN A 121 -0.14 -8.86 -3.05
C GLN A 121 -0.66 -9.38 -4.38
N THR A 122 0.10 -10.24 -5.05
CA THR A 122 -0.33 -10.86 -6.30
C THR A 122 -0.04 -12.36 -6.36
N TYR A 123 -0.95 -13.10 -7.00
CA TYR A 123 -0.81 -14.52 -7.27
C TYR A 123 -1.63 -14.93 -8.51
N LYS A 124 -0.95 -15.37 -9.57
CA LYS A 124 -1.53 -15.88 -10.82
C LYS A 124 -2.49 -14.91 -11.51
N ARG A 125 -2.19 -13.61 -11.42
CA ARG A 125 -3.01 -12.52 -11.98
C ARG A 125 -2.14 -11.45 -12.67
N PRO A 126 -1.24 -11.84 -13.60
CA PRO A 126 -0.32 -10.90 -14.24
C PRO A 126 -1.05 -9.78 -14.99
N THR A 127 -2.24 -10.04 -15.55
CA THR A 127 -3.03 -9.02 -16.25
C THR A 127 -3.60 -7.97 -15.29
N GLN A 128 -4.19 -8.38 -14.17
CA GLN A 128 -4.75 -7.45 -13.18
C GLN A 128 -3.63 -6.64 -12.53
N LEU A 129 -2.54 -7.31 -12.12
CA LEU A 129 -1.35 -6.66 -11.58
C LEU A 129 -0.81 -5.59 -12.55
N LYS A 130 -0.65 -5.93 -13.84
CA LYS A 130 -0.18 -4.98 -14.84
C LYS A 130 -1.07 -3.74 -14.93
N LYS A 131 -2.40 -3.92 -14.94
CA LYS A 131 -3.35 -2.81 -14.99
C LYS A 131 -3.28 -1.96 -13.72
N THR A 132 -3.21 -2.59 -12.55
CA THR A 132 -3.08 -1.93 -11.25
C THR A 132 -1.79 -1.11 -11.18
N ILE A 133 -0.65 -1.68 -11.53
CA ILE A 133 0.63 -0.95 -11.57
C ILE A 133 0.54 0.22 -12.56
N GLN A 134 0.03 -0.01 -13.78
CA GLN A 134 -0.14 1.05 -14.78
C GLN A 134 -0.98 2.20 -14.24
N HIS A 135 -2.13 1.90 -13.63
CA HIS A 135 -3.01 2.91 -13.01
C HIS A 135 -2.30 3.74 -11.94
N LEU A 136 -1.54 3.07 -11.06
CA LEU A 136 -0.84 3.72 -9.94
C LEU A 136 0.33 4.60 -10.39
N VAL A 137 0.95 4.30 -11.54
CA VAL A 137 2.14 5.01 -12.04
C VAL A 137 1.89 5.89 -13.25
N GLU A 138 0.68 5.88 -13.84
CA GLU A 138 0.34 6.71 -15.00
C GLU A 138 0.33 8.20 -14.64
N ASN A 139 -0.18 8.54 -13.44
CA ASN A 139 -0.25 9.91 -12.96
C ASN A 139 0.51 10.05 -11.63
N LYS A 140 1.09 11.23 -11.39
CA LYS A 140 1.74 11.52 -10.12
C LYS A 140 0.74 11.47 -8.96
N VAL A 141 1.02 10.63 -7.97
CA VAL A 141 0.40 10.66 -6.64
C VAL A 141 1.35 11.42 -5.73
N PRO A 142 1.00 12.62 -5.20
CA PRO A 142 1.94 13.48 -4.50
C PRO A 142 2.67 12.79 -3.33
N SER A 143 1.95 12.01 -2.54
CA SER A 143 2.49 11.41 -1.31
C SER A 143 2.97 9.95 -1.49
N LEU A 144 2.98 9.41 -2.71
CA LEU A 144 3.40 8.03 -2.95
C LEU A 144 4.94 7.93 -2.99
N TYR A 145 5.50 7.16 -2.07
CA TYR A 145 6.93 6.93 -1.94
C TYR A 145 7.42 5.80 -2.85
N GLU A 146 6.86 4.60 -2.68
CA GLU A 146 7.21 3.42 -3.46
C GLU A 146 6.02 2.46 -3.56
N ILE A 147 6.12 1.50 -4.48
CA ILE A 147 5.21 0.36 -4.61
C ILE A 147 6.03 -0.91 -4.44
N VAL A 148 5.66 -1.74 -3.47
CA VAL A 148 6.22 -3.07 -3.25
C VAL A 148 5.20 -4.12 -3.67
N VAL A 149 5.51 -4.81 -4.75
CA VAL A 149 4.74 -5.95 -5.24
C VAL A 149 5.19 -7.20 -4.50
N VAL A 150 4.32 -7.72 -3.64
CA VAL A 150 4.51 -8.96 -2.90
C VAL A 150 4.16 -10.15 -3.79
N TRP A 151 5.19 -10.80 -4.29
CA TRP A 151 5.12 -11.83 -5.33
C TRP A 151 4.97 -13.23 -4.70
N ASN A 152 3.74 -13.74 -4.66
CA ASN A 152 3.43 -15.03 -4.04
C ASN A 152 3.58 -16.24 -4.99
N GLU A 153 3.93 -16.03 -6.27
CA GLU A 153 4.21 -17.12 -7.22
C GLU A 153 5.63 -17.65 -7.05
N ILE A 154 5.88 -18.37 -5.95
CA ILE A 154 7.22 -18.79 -5.49
C ILE A 154 8.07 -19.57 -6.52
N ASN A 155 7.44 -20.18 -7.53
CA ASN A 155 8.10 -20.97 -8.58
C ASN A 155 8.28 -20.20 -9.90
N VAL A 156 7.89 -18.93 -9.93
CA VAL A 156 7.99 -18.05 -11.09
C VAL A 156 8.84 -16.86 -10.70
N GLU A 157 9.85 -16.53 -11.50
CA GLU A 157 10.66 -15.34 -11.24
C GLU A 157 9.81 -14.07 -11.40
N PRO A 158 9.86 -13.14 -10.43
CA PRO A 158 9.19 -11.86 -10.58
C PRO A 158 9.84 -11.03 -11.70
N PRO A 159 9.11 -10.04 -12.24
CA PRO A 159 9.73 -9.00 -13.07
C PRO A 159 10.84 -8.25 -12.31
N SER A 160 11.73 -7.60 -13.06
CA SER A 160 12.73 -6.71 -12.48
C SER A 160 12.10 -5.41 -11.97
N ASP A 161 12.69 -4.88 -10.90
CA ASP A 161 12.35 -3.56 -10.37
C ASP A 161 12.52 -2.47 -11.44
N PHE A 162 11.72 -1.41 -11.35
CA PHE A 162 11.82 -0.27 -12.24
C PHE A 162 11.37 1.03 -11.57
N MET A 163 11.87 2.16 -12.07
CA MET A 163 11.41 3.49 -11.69
C MET A 163 10.33 3.96 -12.66
N SER A 164 9.21 4.45 -12.15
CA SER A 164 8.20 5.11 -12.98
C SER A 164 8.67 6.47 -13.51
N GLU A 165 7.96 7.01 -14.51
CA GLU A 165 8.23 8.35 -15.05
C GLU A 165 8.08 9.47 -14.00
N HIS A 166 7.30 9.23 -12.95
CA HIS A 166 7.09 10.17 -11.84
C HIS A 166 8.01 9.92 -10.64
N GLY A 167 9.02 9.05 -10.79
CA GLY A 167 10.04 8.81 -9.75
C GLY A 167 9.61 7.85 -8.63
N VAL A 168 8.55 7.06 -8.83
CA VAL A 168 8.10 6.04 -7.87
C VAL A 168 8.80 4.71 -8.19
N LEU A 169 9.53 4.16 -7.22
CA LEU A 169 10.13 2.83 -7.34
C LEU A 169 9.04 1.76 -7.26
N VAL A 170 8.99 0.87 -8.25
CA VAL A 170 8.21 -0.37 -8.21
C VAL A 170 9.17 -1.52 -7.99
N ARG A 171 9.12 -2.10 -6.79
CA ARG A 171 10.00 -3.19 -6.35
C ARG A 171 9.23 -4.49 -6.20
N TYR A 172 9.79 -5.60 -6.67
CA TYR A 172 9.20 -6.92 -6.53
C TYR A 172 9.87 -7.68 -5.39
N ARG A 173 9.11 -7.96 -4.33
CA ARG A 173 9.56 -8.77 -3.21
C ARG A 173 9.03 -10.19 -3.35
N ARG A 174 9.93 -11.13 -3.61
CA ARG A 174 9.60 -12.57 -3.67
C ARG A 174 9.24 -13.08 -2.28
N SER A 175 8.08 -13.71 -2.17
CA SER A 175 7.67 -14.39 -0.95
C SER A 175 8.30 -15.77 -0.84
N GLU A 176 8.58 -16.21 0.39
CA GLU A 176 9.09 -17.56 0.66
C GLU A 176 8.01 -18.64 0.49
N LYS A 177 6.75 -18.26 0.71
CA LYS A 177 5.57 -19.13 0.55
C LYS A 177 4.40 -18.33 0.00
N ASN A 178 3.50 -19.01 -0.72
CA ASN A 178 2.20 -18.44 -1.06
C ASN A 178 1.32 -18.37 0.19
N SER A 179 1.23 -17.20 0.80
CA SER A 179 0.48 -16.94 2.03
C SER A 179 -0.14 -15.55 1.99
N LEU A 180 -1.32 -15.39 2.59
CA LEU A 180 -1.97 -14.08 2.71
C LEU A 180 -1.27 -13.17 3.74
N ASN A 181 -0.43 -13.74 4.61
CA ASN A 181 0.37 -12.99 5.59
C ASN A 181 1.50 -12.17 4.94
N GLN A 182 1.86 -12.46 3.68
CA GLN A 182 3.04 -11.89 3.04
C GLN A 182 2.90 -10.39 2.79
N LYS A 183 1.69 -9.90 2.48
CA LYS A 183 1.46 -8.44 2.36
C LYS A 183 1.60 -7.68 3.67
N PHE A 184 1.60 -8.37 4.82
CA PHE A 184 1.82 -7.77 6.12
C PHE A 184 3.27 -7.86 6.60
N LEU A 185 4.14 -8.60 5.90
CA LEU A 185 5.52 -8.79 6.34
C LEU A 185 6.26 -7.43 6.31
N PRO A 186 6.73 -6.90 7.45
CA PRO A 186 7.44 -5.63 7.50
C PRO A 186 8.70 -5.70 6.64
N ASP A 187 8.78 -4.80 5.68
CA ASP A 187 9.93 -4.73 4.79
C ASP A 187 10.99 -3.80 5.41
N PRO A 188 12.24 -4.26 5.62
CA PRO A 188 13.29 -3.43 6.20
C PRO A 188 13.64 -2.20 5.33
N ASP A 189 13.25 -2.22 4.05
CA ASP A 189 13.44 -1.10 3.14
C ASP A 189 12.31 -0.07 3.18
N TYR A 190 11.21 -0.34 3.90
CA TYR A 190 10.16 0.68 4.09
C TYR A 190 10.73 1.93 4.75
N ARG A 191 10.27 3.09 4.25
CA ARG A 191 10.67 4.42 4.74
C ARG A 191 9.48 5.26 5.22
N THR A 192 8.26 4.74 5.14
CA THR A 192 7.03 5.44 5.47
C THR A 192 6.29 4.75 6.63
N GLN A 193 5.64 5.55 7.47
CA GLN A 193 4.74 5.03 8.50
C GLN A 193 3.43 4.52 7.91
N GLY A 194 2.92 5.20 6.87
CA GLY A 194 1.70 4.80 6.18
C GLY A 194 1.98 3.73 5.14
N ILE A 195 1.27 2.60 5.25
CA ILE A 195 1.31 1.51 4.26
C ILE A 195 -0.10 1.31 3.72
N LEU A 196 -0.29 1.46 2.41
CA LEU A 196 -1.52 1.04 1.73
C LEU A 196 -1.41 -0.45 1.41
N LEU A 197 -2.17 -1.26 2.12
CA LEU A 197 -2.36 -2.67 1.81
C LEU A 197 -3.37 -2.80 0.68
N SER A 198 -2.99 -3.54 -0.35
CA SER A 198 -3.78 -3.65 -1.58
C SER A 198 -3.79 -5.08 -2.15
N ASP A 199 -4.95 -5.49 -2.64
CA ASP A 199 -5.09 -6.66 -3.52
C ASP A 199 -4.86 -6.23 -4.99
N ASP A 200 -4.43 -7.14 -5.84
CA ASP A 200 -4.03 -6.83 -7.22
C ASP A 200 -5.17 -6.49 -8.20
N ASP A 201 -6.43 -6.47 -7.75
CA ASP A 201 -7.62 -6.28 -8.59
C ASP A 201 -8.54 -5.12 -8.20
N TRP A 202 -8.16 -4.26 -7.24
CA TRP A 202 -8.92 -3.08 -6.85
C TRP A 202 -8.07 -1.81 -6.76
N ASN A 203 -8.66 -0.68 -7.15
CA ASN A 203 -8.01 0.64 -7.10
C ASN A 203 -8.99 1.75 -6.69
N TYR A 204 -8.46 2.81 -6.07
CA TYR A 204 -9.15 4.11 -6.12
C TYR A 204 -9.11 4.61 -7.57
N ASN A 205 -10.25 5.03 -8.13
CA ASN A 205 -10.41 5.31 -9.55
C ASN A 205 -9.52 6.45 -10.08
N THR A 206 -9.08 7.35 -9.21
CA THR A 206 -8.15 8.43 -9.59
C THR A 206 -7.02 8.50 -8.57
N THR A 207 -5.84 8.93 -9.01
CA THR A 207 -4.71 9.22 -8.12
C THR A 207 -5.05 10.30 -7.09
N GLY A 208 -5.96 11.22 -7.42
CA GLY A 208 -6.49 12.20 -6.47
C GLY A 208 -7.40 11.60 -5.39
N ASP A 209 -8.14 10.52 -5.68
CA ASP A 209 -8.93 9.80 -4.68
C ASP A 209 -8.02 8.98 -3.75
N LEU A 210 -6.97 8.38 -4.30
CA LEU A 210 -5.92 7.72 -3.52
C LEU A 210 -5.21 8.71 -2.58
N GLU A 211 -4.78 9.87 -3.11
CA GLU A 211 -4.17 10.94 -2.32
C GLU A 211 -5.13 11.44 -1.22
N TYR A 212 -6.41 11.65 -1.56
CA TYR A 212 -7.41 12.05 -0.55
C TYR A 212 -7.51 11.03 0.58
N ALA A 213 -7.54 9.73 0.25
CA ALA A 213 -7.63 8.66 1.24
C ALA A 213 -6.41 8.63 2.16
N PHE A 214 -5.20 8.77 1.61
CA PHE A 214 -3.97 8.91 2.39
C PHE A 214 -4.04 10.12 3.34
N GLN A 215 -4.47 11.28 2.84
CA GLN A 215 -4.58 12.48 3.66
C GLN A 215 -5.63 12.36 4.77
N GLN A 216 -6.68 11.55 4.60
CA GLN A 216 -7.62 11.25 5.69
C GLN A 216 -7.00 10.32 6.73
N TRP A 217 -6.30 9.27 6.28
CA TRP A 217 -5.53 8.41 7.18
C TRP A 217 -4.53 9.24 8.00
N ARG A 218 -3.72 10.08 7.35
CA ARG A 218 -2.71 10.92 8.02
C ARG A 218 -3.30 11.88 9.05
N ARG A 219 -4.46 12.47 8.79
CA ARG A 219 -5.05 13.50 9.68
C ARG A 219 -5.86 12.93 10.84
N VAL A 220 -6.62 11.87 10.61
CA VAL A 220 -7.64 11.39 11.58
C VAL A 220 -7.70 9.86 11.70
N GLY A 221 -6.84 9.15 10.96
CA GLY A 221 -6.88 7.70 10.83
C GLY A 221 -5.57 6.98 11.13
N MET A 222 -4.51 7.65 11.58
CA MET A 222 -3.20 7.00 11.82
C MET A 222 -3.29 5.87 12.84
N HIS A 223 -4.18 6.00 13.84
CA HIS A 223 -4.44 4.96 14.84
C HIS A 223 -5.46 3.90 14.40
N ARG A 224 -5.86 3.90 13.12
CA ARG A 224 -6.99 3.10 12.61
C ARG A 224 -6.63 2.44 11.28
N LEU A 225 -7.22 1.27 11.00
CA LEU A 225 -7.28 0.81 9.62
C LEU A 225 -8.24 1.70 8.85
N THR A 226 -7.75 2.32 7.77
CA THR A 226 -8.49 3.35 7.02
C THR A 226 -8.59 2.95 5.56
N GLY A 227 -9.79 2.72 5.03
CA GLY A 227 -9.91 2.14 3.69
C GLY A 227 -11.33 2.07 3.14
N ALA A 228 -11.51 1.35 2.04
CA ALA A 228 -12.70 1.48 1.22
C ALA A 228 -13.73 0.33 1.36
N PHE A 229 -13.38 -0.75 2.05
CA PHE A 229 -14.21 -1.96 2.15
C PHE A 229 -14.69 -2.23 3.58
N ALA A 230 -15.78 -1.58 3.96
CA ALA A 230 -16.39 -1.78 5.28
C ALA A 230 -17.09 -3.13 5.43
N ARG A 231 -16.89 -3.78 6.59
CA ARG A 231 -17.52 -5.03 7.02
C ARG A 231 -17.82 -4.98 8.51
N CYS A 232 -18.54 -5.97 8.99
CA CYS A 232 -18.95 -6.03 10.38
C CYS A 232 -19.08 -7.48 10.84
N TRP A 233 -19.33 -7.63 12.13
CA TRP A 233 -19.74 -8.88 12.72
C TRP A 233 -21.06 -8.68 13.47
N THR A 234 -21.76 -9.78 13.75
CA THR A 234 -22.92 -9.82 14.63
C THR A 234 -22.79 -11.00 15.57
N LEU A 235 -23.44 -10.95 16.73
CA LEU A 235 -23.54 -12.10 17.61
C LEU A 235 -24.70 -12.99 17.16
N ASN A 236 -24.47 -14.29 17.09
CA ASN A 236 -25.58 -15.25 17.08
C ASN A 236 -26.08 -15.40 18.51
N GLU A 237 -27.28 -14.91 18.80
CA GLU A 237 -27.84 -14.91 20.17
C GLU A 237 -28.13 -16.32 20.71
N VAL A 238 -28.26 -17.33 19.83
CA VAL A 238 -28.55 -18.71 20.24
C VAL A 238 -27.27 -19.47 20.59
N THR A 239 -26.23 -19.33 19.76
CA THR A 239 -24.97 -20.06 19.94
C THR A 239 -23.89 -19.24 20.62
N GLU A 240 -24.15 -17.97 20.89
CA GLU A 240 -23.21 -16.97 21.44
C GLU A 240 -21.91 -16.86 20.62
N THR A 241 -21.99 -17.11 19.31
CA THR A 241 -20.82 -17.08 18.42
C THR A 241 -20.81 -15.84 17.54
N PRO A 242 -19.65 -15.18 17.34
CA PRO A 242 -19.53 -14.09 16.38
C PRO A 242 -19.67 -14.60 14.94
N ILE A 243 -20.42 -13.87 14.13
CA ILE A 243 -20.69 -14.15 12.72
C ILE A 243 -20.24 -12.98 11.87
N TYR A 244 -19.49 -13.27 10.81
CA TYR A 244 -19.04 -12.28 9.84
C TYR A 244 -20.21 -11.85 8.92
N SER A 245 -20.34 -10.55 8.65
CA SER A 245 -21.41 -9.99 7.82
C SER A 245 -20.92 -8.92 6.84
N PHE A 246 -21.58 -8.87 5.69
CA PHE A 246 -21.52 -7.74 4.75
C PHE A 246 -22.61 -6.72 5.02
N ASN A 247 -23.71 -7.16 5.63
CA ASN A 247 -24.88 -6.36 5.92
C ASN A 247 -24.75 -5.86 7.34
N CYS A 248 -24.13 -4.70 7.48
CA CYS A 248 -24.01 -4.03 8.75
C CYS A 248 -25.30 -3.30 9.08
N LYS A 249 -25.70 -3.25 10.36
CA LYS A 249 -27.02 -2.81 10.82
C LYS A 249 -27.35 -1.45 10.19
N GLY A 250 -28.21 -1.45 9.16
CA GLY A 250 -28.63 -0.24 8.43
C GLY A 250 -27.59 0.39 7.49
N GLN A 251 -26.51 -0.29 7.11
CA GLN A 251 -25.36 0.24 6.33
C GLN A 251 -24.55 1.39 6.97
N ASP A 252 -25.03 1.96 8.07
CA ASP A 252 -24.37 3.09 8.73
C ASP A 252 -23.34 2.70 9.79
N THR A 253 -23.29 1.41 10.15
CA THR A 253 -22.33 0.85 11.12
C THR A 253 -21.32 -0.06 10.44
N TYR A 254 -20.10 -0.15 10.94
CA TYR A 254 -19.10 -1.16 10.54
C TYR A 254 -18.07 -1.32 11.65
N SER A 255 -17.35 -2.44 11.67
CA SER A 255 -16.32 -2.71 12.68
C SER A 255 -15.04 -3.29 12.09
N MET A 256 -14.99 -3.44 10.77
CA MET A 256 -13.82 -3.88 10.04
C MET A 256 -13.67 -3.11 8.72
N ILE A 257 -12.42 -2.89 8.30
CA ILE A 257 -12.06 -2.45 6.95
C ILE A 257 -11.14 -3.50 6.33
N LEU A 258 -11.49 -4.03 5.16
CA LEU A 258 -10.69 -5.08 4.53
C LEU A 258 -9.39 -4.52 3.97
N THR A 259 -8.29 -5.25 4.18
CA THR A 259 -6.93 -4.85 3.80
C THR A 259 -6.61 -5.00 2.31
N GLY A 260 -7.62 -5.25 1.48
CA GLY A 260 -7.49 -5.23 0.03
C GLY A 260 -7.44 -3.81 -0.56
N MET A 261 -7.83 -2.79 0.23
CA MET A 261 -7.66 -1.36 -0.06
C MET A 261 -7.72 -0.58 1.27
N ALA A 262 -6.70 -0.72 2.11
CA ALA A 262 -6.66 -0.05 3.41
C ALA A 262 -5.26 0.45 3.79
N PHE A 263 -5.20 1.71 4.20
CA PHE A 263 -4.07 2.27 4.92
C PHE A 263 -3.99 1.71 6.34
N THR A 264 -2.77 1.36 6.73
CA THR A 264 -2.39 0.93 8.07
C THR A 264 -1.13 1.66 8.50
N HIS A 265 -0.91 1.78 9.80
CA HIS A 265 0.40 2.16 10.32
C HIS A 265 1.32 0.93 10.30
N ILE A 266 2.58 1.12 9.91
CA ILE A 266 3.59 0.05 9.82
C ILE A 266 3.81 -0.68 11.15
N SER A 267 3.64 0.02 12.28
CA SER A 267 3.71 -0.58 13.61
C SER A 267 2.71 -1.73 13.81
N TYR A 268 1.53 -1.71 13.18
CA TYR A 268 0.60 -2.84 13.26
C TYR A 268 1.10 -4.06 12.51
N LEU A 269 1.82 -3.85 11.41
CA LEU A 269 2.45 -4.92 10.63
C LEU A 269 3.61 -5.55 11.40
N GLU A 270 4.42 -4.70 12.03
CA GLU A 270 5.53 -5.11 12.91
C GLU A 270 5.03 -5.90 14.13
N TYR A 271 3.98 -5.41 14.81
CA TYR A 271 3.36 -6.17 15.91
C TYR A 271 2.77 -7.49 15.40
N TYR A 272 2.04 -7.47 14.28
CA TYR A 272 1.44 -8.67 13.68
C TYR A 272 2.47 -9.74 13.32
N HIS A 273 3.69 -9.36 12.95
CA HIS A 273 4.82 -10.27 12.64
C HIS A 273 5.81 -10.45 13.79
N SER A 274 5.50 -9.95 14.99
CA SER A 274 6.34 -10.14 16.18
C SER A 274 6.32 -11.59 16.67
N GLU A 275 7.22 -11.88 17.62
CA GLU A 275 7.33 -13.16 18.33
C GLU A 275 6.28 -13.33 19.44
N ASP A 276 5.28 -12.45 19.53
CA ASP A 276 4.14 -12.62 20.42
C ASP A 276 3.40 -13.94 20.10
N GLU A 277 3.07 -14.72 21.14
CA GLU A 277 2.48 -16.06 21.00
C GLU A 277 1.08 -16.02 20.34
N ILE A 278 0.28 -14.99 20.66
CA ILE A 278 -1.04 -14.79 20.05
C ILE A 278 -0.85 -14.45 18.58
N MET A 279 0.10 -13.58 18.24
CA MET A 279 0.37 -13.21 16.84
C MET A 279 0.88 -14.39 16.03
N THR A 280 1.73 -15.24 16.60
CA THR A 280 2.18 -16.48 15.97
C THR A 280 1.00 -17.41 15.67
N SER A 281 0.13 -17.64 16.66
CA SER A 281 -1.08 -18.46 16.52
C SER A 281 -2.06 -17.89 15.48
N VAL A 282 -2.17 -16.56 15.41
CA VAL A 282 -2.99 -15.86 14.42
C VAL A 282 -2.44 -16.10 13.00
N ARG A 283 -1.14 -15.90 12.79
CA ARG A 283 -0.49 -16.09 11.47
C ARG A 283 -0.64 -17.53 10.97
N GLU A 284 -0.44 -18.50 11.85
CA GLU A 284 -0.64 -19.93 11.56
C GLU A 284 -2.08 -20.22 11.13
N PHE A 285 -3.06 -19.72 11.89
CA PHE A 285 -4.46 -19.95 11.56
C PHE A 285 -4.91 -19.28 10.24
N VAL A 286 -4.34 -18.12 9.92
CA VAL A 286 -4.52 -17.44 8.62
C VAL A 286 -3.98 -18.30 7.48
N ASP A 287 -2.81 -18.92 7.66
CA ASP A 287 -2.22 -19.83 6.68
C ASP A 287 -3.05 -21.10 6.49
N GLU A 288 -3.47 -21.73 7.60
CA GLU A 288 -4.33 -22.92 7.59
C GLU A 288 -5.68 -22.64 6.90
N SER A 289 -6.26 -21.47 7.18
CA SER A 289 -7.55 -21.06 6.62
C SER A 289 -7.45 -20.54 5.19
N PHE A 290 -6.24 -20.13 4.77
CA PHE A 290 -5.97 -19.33 3.56
C PHE A 290 -7.00 -18.20 3.38
N ASN A 291 -7.23 -17.45 4.47
CA ASN A 291 -8.26 -16.43 4.59
C ASN A 291 -7.97 -15.53 5.80
N CYS A 292 -8.79 -14.47 5.97
CA CYS A 292 -8.99 -13.71 7.20
C CYS A 292 -7.79 -13.02 7.82
N GLU A 293 -6.73 -12.79 7.04
CA GLU A 293 -5.63 -11.90 7.41
C GLU A 293 -6.14 -10.48 7.68
N ASP A 294 -7.12 -10.04 6.89
CA ASP A 294 -7.76 -8.73 7.05
C ASP A 294 -8.56 -8.62 8.36
N ILE A 295 -9.30 -9.66 8.76
CA ILE A 295 -9.98 -9.72 10.07
C ILE A 295 -8.95 -9.66 11.19
N ALA A 296 -7.87 -10.44 11.07
CA ALA A 296 -6.81 -10.49 12.07
C ALA A 296 -6.17 -9.11 12.27
N LEU A 297 -5.87 -8.38 11.20
CA LEU A 297 -5.28 -7.04 11.32
C LEU A 297 -6.26 -6.02 11.92
N ASN A 298 -7.57 -6.15 11.68
CA ASN A 298 -8.57 -5.32 12.38
C ASN A 298 -8.61 -5.63 13.88
N PHE A 299 -8.48 -6.90 14.28
CA PHE A 299 -8.36 -7.27 15.69
C PHE A 299 -7.11 -6.64 16.32
N VAL A 300 -5.96 -6.73 15.65
CA VAL A 300 -4.70 -6.14 16.14
C VAL A 300 -4.82 -4.63 16.30
N ALA A 301 -5.25 -3.91 15.25
CA ALA A 301 -5.37 -2.46 15.31
C ALA A 301 -6.34 -2.02 16.41
N SER A 302 -7.55 -2.58 16.45
CA SER A 302 -8.54 -2.22 17.47
C SER A 302 -8.15 -2.62 18.89
N MET A 303 -7.46 -3.75 19.07
CA MET A 303 -6.92 -4.13 20.38
C MET A 303 -5.89 -3.11 20.86
N LEU A 304 -4.92 -2.75 20.02
CA LEU A 304 -3.81 -1.88 20.41
C LEU A 304 -4.28 -0.43 20.69
N THR A 305 -5.20 0.10 19.88
CA THR A 305 -5.59 1.51 19.95
C THR A 305 -6.97 1.78 20.55
N CYS A 306 -7.78 0.76 20.78
CA CYS A 306 -9.14 0.90 21.30
C CYS A 306 -10.05 1.71 20.37
N GLU A 307 -9.67 1.80 19.09
CA GLU A 307 -10.40 2.53 18.08
C GLU A 307 -10.94 1.56 17.01
N GLY A 308 -12.13 1.89 16.50
CA GLY A 308 -12.67 1.21 15.35
C GLY A 308 -12.05 1.72 14.06
N PRO A 309 -12.21 1.03 12.93
CA PRO A 309 -11.60 1.41 11.67
C PRO A 309 -12.30 2.63 11.04
N LEU A 310 -11.74 3.21 9.96
CA LEU A 310 -12.29 4.37 9.27
C LEU A 310 -12.63 4.06 7.81
N LEU A 311 -13.90 4.17 7.42
CA LEU A 311 -14.32 4.06 6.03
C LEU A 311 -14.03 5.38 5.30
N VAL A 312 -13.21 5.30 4.25
CA VAL A 312 -12.86 6.43 3.37
C VAL A 312 -13.09 6.07 1.91
N LEU A 313 -13.97 6.84 1.29
CA LEU A 313 -14.37 6.68 -0.10
C LEU A 313 -13.83 7.82 -0.96
N GLY A 314 -13.45 7.47 -2.19
CA GLY A 314 -13.15 8.44 -3.23
C GLY A 314 -14.40 9.20 -3.68
N LYS A 315 -14.18 10.19 -4.55
CA LYS A 315 -15.28 10.86 -5.25
C LYS A 315 -15.97 9.87 -6.17
N ASP A 316 -15.15 9.14 -6.92
CA ASP A 316 -15.60 8.16 -7.90
C ASP A 316 -15.73 6.76 -7.26
N LYS A 317 -16.46 5.88 -7.93
CA LYS A 317 -16.55 4.47 -7.52
C LYS A 317 -15.18 3.82 -7.68
N LEU A 318 -14.82 2.92 -6.78
CA LEU A 318 -13.60 2.11 -6.89
C LEU A 318 -13.58 1.36 -8.22
N ASP A 319 -12.39 1.26 -8.81
CA ASP A 319 -12.15 0.52 -10.04
C ASP A 319 -11.76 -0.93 -9.72
N ASN A 320 -12.46 -1.87 -10.33
CA ASN A 320 -12.21 -3.31 -10.21
C ASN A 320 -11.61 -3.81 -11.53
N GLN A 321 -10.47 -4.48 -11.47
CA GLN A 321 -9.80 -5.03 -12.66
C GLN A 321 -10.43 -6.32 -13.21
N HIS A 322 -11.58 -6.71 -12.64
CA HIS A 322 -12.44 -7.83 -13.00
C HIS A 322 -11.67 -9.16 -13.10
N ALA A 323 -11.11 -9.61 -11.99
CA ALA A 323 -10.51 -10.94 -11.92
C ALA A 323 -11.58 -12.03 -12.18
N SER A 324 -11.26 -12.99 -13.06
CA SER A 324 -12.21 -14.06 -13.46
C SER A 324 -12.56 -15.04 -12.32
N SER A 325 -11.71 -15.13 -11.31
CA SER A 325 -11.93 -15.94 -10.11
C SER A 325 -11.14 -15.35 -8.92
N GLY A 326 -11.61 -15.60 -7.70
CA GLY A 326 -10.96 -15.12 -6.48
C GLY A 326 -11.22 -16.02 -5.27
N ILE A 327 -10.52 -15.77 -4.18
CA ILE A 327 -10.71 -16.51 -2.92
C ILE A 327 -12.15 -16.31 -2.39
N SER A 328 -12.71 -15.13 -2.60
CA SER A 328 -14.04 -14.73 -2.17
C SER A 328 -15.17 -15.46 -2.89
N SER A 329 -14.95 -15.95 -4.12
CA SER A 329 -15.95 -16.68 -4.89
C SER A 329 -16.02 -18.17 -4.57
N LYS A 330 -15.10 -18.70 -3.74
CA LYS A 330 -15.07 -20.13 -3.38
C LYS A 330 -16.20 -20.48 -2.41
N PRO A 331 -16.83 -21.67 -2.53
CA PRO A 331 -17.84 -22.12 -1.58
C PRO A 331 -17.35 -22.08 -0.12
N GLY A 332 -18.23 -21.67 0.79
CA GLY A 332 -17.94 -21.58 2.21
C GLY A 332 -17.01 -20.43 2.62
N HIS A 333 -16.67 -19.49 1.72
CA HIS A 333 -15.83 -18.34 2.06
C HIS A 333 -16.33 -17.60 3.32
N ILE A 334 -17.64 -17.32 3.40
CA ILE A 334 -18.24 -16.56 4.53
C ILE A 334 -18.19 -17.37 5.83
N LEU A 335 -18.49 -18.67 5.73
CA LEU A 335 -18.42 -19.56 6.87
C LEU A 335 -16.99 -19.63 7.45
N ARG A 336 -15.97 -19.67 6.59
CA ARG A 336 -14.56 -19.60 7.04
C ARG A 336 -14.29 -18.29 7.78
N ARG A 337 -14.78 -17.14 7.30
CA ARG A 337 -14.59 -15.85 7.96
C ARG A 337 -15.27 -15.78 9.33
N SER A 338 -16.47 -16.35 9.49
CA SER A 338 -17.10 -16.49 10.81
C SER A 338 -16.29 -17.41 11.75
N LYS A 339 -15.68 -18.48 11.23
CA LYS A 339 -14.76 -19.32 12.02
C LYS A 339 -13.52 -18.56 12.46
N CYS A 340 -12.98 -17.69 11.61
CA CYS A 340 -11.86 -16.83 12.00
C CYS A 340 -12.23 -15.86 13.12
N LEU A 341 -13.38 -15.19 13.04
CA LEU A 341 -13.87 -14.33 14.12
C LEU A 341 -13.93 -15.10 15.45
N LYS A 342 -14.51 -16.31 15.44
CA LYS A 342 -14.57 -17.13 16.64
C LYS A 342 -13.17 -17.46 17.16
N LYS A 343 -12.29 -17.97 16.30
CA LYS A 343 -10.92 -18.35 16.67
C LYS A 343 -10.13 -17.17 17.23
N PHE A 344 -10.26 -15.98 16.64
CA PHE A 344 -9.56 -14.80 17.11
C PHE A 344 -10.12 -14.27 18.42
N VAL A 345 -11.44 -14.32 18.65
CA VAL A 345 -12.00 -14.03 19.97
C VAL A 345 -11.46 -14.99 21.03
N ASP A 346 -11.36 -16.28 20.71
CA ASP A 346 -10.80 -17.28 21.62
C ASP A 346 -9.31 -17.01 21.92
N LEU A 347 -8.51 -16.65 20.90
CA LEU A 347 -7.08 -16.35 21.06
C LEU A 347 -6.81 -15.05 21.84
N PHE A 348 -7.59 -14.00 21.58
CA PHE A 348 -7.42 -12.70 22.24
C PHE A 348 -8.11 -12.65 23.62
N GLY A 349 -9.02 -13.60 23.90
CA GLY A 349 -9.79 -13.66 25.16
C GLY A 349 -10.96 -12.68 25.24
N TYR A 350 -11.21 -11.89 24.18
CA TYR A 350 -12.34 -10.97 24.06
C TYR A 350 -12.57 -10.54 22.60
N MET A 351 -13.62 -9.74 22.36
CA MET A 351 -13.87 -9.11 21.07
C MET A 351 -13.30 -7.67 21.05
N PRO A 352 -12.15 -7.43 20.39
CA PRO A 352 -11.55 -6.09 20.32
C PRO A 352 -12.21 -5.17 19.28
N LEU A 353 -13.01 -5.70 18.34
CA LEU A 353 -13.56 -4.88 17.26
C LEU A 353 -14.58 -3.85 17.77
N HIS A 354 -14.32 -2.59 17.46
CA HIS A 354 -15.21 -1.48 17.80
C HIS A 354 -16.12 -1.11 16.62
N GLU A 355 -17.42 -0.99 16.87
CA GLU A 355 -18.37 -0.45 15.90
C GLU A 355 -18.14 1.05 15.70
N VAL A 356 -18.18 1.50 14.44
CA VAL A 356 -18.05 2.89 14.00
C VAL A 356 -19.27 3.25 13.19
N GLN A 357 -19.73 4.49 13.34
CA GLN A 357 -20.77 5.08 12.52
C GLN A 357 -20.20 6.19 11.65
N GLY A 358 -20.71 6.29 10.42
CA GLY A 358 -20.32 7.32 9.46
C GLY A 358 -19.02 7.02 8.70
N TYR A 359 -18.78 7.80 7.65
CA TYR A 359 -17.65 7.61 6.74
C TYR A 359 -17.20 8.95 6.15
N LEU A 360 -15.97 8.99 5.67
CA LEU A 360 -15.46 10.13 4.90
C LEU A 360 -15.59 9.81 3.42
N LYS A 361 -16.02 10.80 2.65
CA LYS A 361 -16.08 10.71 1.19
C LYS A 361 -15.59 11.99 0.56
N ARG A 362 -14.75 11.89 -0.46
CA ARG A 362 -14.29 13.06 -1.21
C ARG A 362 -15.48 13.73 -1.91
N GLY A 363 -15.77 14.96 -1.51
CA GLY A 363 -16.79 15.80 -2.12
C GLY A 363 -16.23 16.63 -3.29
N VAL A 364 -17.14 17.31 -4.00
CA VAL A 364 -16.80 18.44 -4.87
C VAL A 364 -17.23 19.69 -4.13
N ILE A 365 -16.33 20.65 -3.94
CA ILE A 365 -16.74 22.00 -3.52
C ILE A 365 -17.41 22.61 -4.74
N ALA A 366 -18.72 22.84 -4.67
CA ALA A 366 -19.40 23.69 -5.64
C ALA A 366 -18.90 25.11 -5.41
N THR A 367 -17.90 25.54 -6.18
CA THR A 367 -17.56 26.96 -6.28
C THR A 367 -18.76 27.65 -6.93
N GLN A 368 -19.44 28.50 -6.16
CA GLN A 368 -20.54 29.34 -6.65
C GLN A 368 -20.05 30.38 -7.64
#